data_AF-A0A2V9HQ95-F1
#
_entry.id   AF-A0A2V9HQ95-F1
#
_cell.length_a   1.000
_cell.length_b   1.000
_cell.length_c   1.000
_cell.angle_alpha   90.00
_cell.angle_beta   90.00
_cell.angle_gamma   90.00
#
_symmetry.space_group_name_H-M   'P 1'
#
loop_
_entity.id
_entity.type
_entity.pdbx_description
1 polymer ?
#
loop_
_entity_poly.entity_id
_entity_poly.type
_entity_poly.pdbx_seq_one_letter_code
_entity_poly.pdbx_strand_id
1 'polypeptide(L)'
;MRVAITLFRLLMLGALQIAPVWGKVLVRWTQPVVPPAAALGVNELVLAWNAGFDQLLQTARRQGYKVYVETAVENVAAVINASRKNLIAGIILNFDDSERSHSQGLLQALRSKYPGMAFLILGKNGKQPQMKGQMVFERNGILMVSSPTSQPWVDSNFALAQFERMRSASQIPLYSFQWDLSDELQRAHGP
;
A
#
# COMPACT_ATOMS: atom_id res chain seq x y z
N MET A 1 41.74 32.12 10.49
CA MET A 1 41.74 31.06 9.44
C MET A 1 41.30 29.67 9.90
N ARG A 2 41.50 29.24 11.16
CA ARG A 2 41.09 27.89 11.61
C ARG A 2 39.57 27.70 11.79
N VAL A 3 38.81 28.76 12.10
CA VAL A 3 37.35 28.69 12.32
C VAL A 3 36.56 28.48 11.02
N ALA A 4 37.02 29.05 9.90
CA ALA A 4 36.37 28.90 8.60
C ALA A 4 36.46 27.46 8.05
N ILE A 5 37.56 26.76 8.36
CA ILE A 5 37.78 25.37 7.93
C ILE A 5 36.89 24.39 8.71
N THR A 6 36.61 24.68 9.99
CA THR A 6 35.71 23.86 10.81
C THR A 6 34.24 24.03 10.39
N LEU A 7 33.82 25.25 10.04
CA LEU A 7 32.47 25.49 9.51
C LEU A 7 32.24 24.81 8.15
N PHE A 8 33.26 24.80 7.27
CA PHE A 8 33.18 24.12 5.97
C PHE A 8 33.08 22.59 6.12
N ARG A 9 33.75 21.99 7.13
CA ARG A 9 33.64 20.56 7.44
C ARG A 9 32.27 20.20 8.06
N LEU A 10 31.69 21.06 8.88
CA LEU A 10 30.33 20.89 9.41
C LEU A 10 29.25 21.03 8.32
N LEU A 11 29.46 21.94 7.36
CA LEU A 11 28.57 22.10 6.19
C LEU A 11 28.61 20.90 5.24
N MET A 12 29.78 20.25 5.07
CA MET A 12 29.91 19.03 4.26
C MET A 12 29.37 17.76 4.97
N LEU A 13 29.34 17.72 6.30
CA LEU A 13 28.66 16.66 7.06
C LEU A 13 27.13 16.81 7.08
N GLY A 14 26.63 17.99 6.73
CA GLY A 14 25.21 18.29 6.55
C GLY A 14 24.70 18.08 5.12
N ALA A 15 25.48 17.46 4.22
CA ALA A 15 24.95 16.95 2.97
C ALA A 15 23.94 15.85 3.30
N LEU A 16 22.66 16.26 3.38
CA LEU A 16 21.52 15.38 3.60
C LEU A 16 21.70 14.14 2.74
N GLN A 17 21.92 12.99 3.39
CA GLN A 17 21.67 11.72 2.75
C GLN A 17 20.15 11.62 2.58
N ILE A 18 19.64 12.20 1.50
CA ILE A 18 18.29 11.95 1.01
C ILE A 18 18.32 10.50 0.54
N ALA A 19 18.07 9.57 1.47
CA ALA A 19 17.91 8.17 1.11
C ALA A 19 16.77 8.10 0.08
N PRO A 20 16.98 7.46 -1.08
CA PRO A 20 15.90 7.28 -2.04
C PRO A 20 14.77 6.52 -1.35
N VAL A 21 13.59 7.14 -1.29
CA VAL A 21 12.39 6.49 -0.77
C VAL A 21 11.84 5.63 -1.89
N TRP A 22 11.84 4.31 -1.70
CA TRP A 22 11.20 3.38 -2.62
C TRP A 22 9.87 2.89 -2.04
N GLY A 23 8.86 2.85 -2.90
CA GLY A 23 7.54 2.30 -2.60
C GLY A 23 7.29 1.07 -3.47
N LYS A 24 6.52 0.12 -2.94
CA LYS A 24 6.04 -1.02 -3.71
C LYS A 24 4.60 -0.76 -4.13
N VAL A 25 4.30 -0.95 -5.42
CA VAL A 25 2.93 -0.91 -5.95
C VAL A 25 2.43 -2.34 -6.09
N LEU A 26 1.22 -2.59 -5.58
CA LEU A 26 0.53 -3.85 -5.71
C LEU A 26 -0.78 -3.61 -6.45
N VAL A 27 -1.02 -4.35 -7.54
CA VAL A 27 -2.25 -4.19 -8.33
C VAL A 27 -3.29 -5.21 -7.88
N ARG A 28 -4.41 -4.73 -7.33
CA ARG A 28 -5.57 -5.58 -7.04
C ARG A 28 -6.33 -5.89 -8.32
N TRP A 29 -6.38 -7.16 -8.68
CA TRP A 29 -7.06 -7.61 -9.89
C TRP A 29 -8.47 -8.08 -9.58
N THR A 30 -9.43 -7.55 -10.32
CA THR A 30 -10.87 -7.86 -10.18
C THR A 30 -11.50 -8.37 -11.48
N GLN A 31 -10.74 -8.37 -12.58
CA GLN A 31 -11.22 -8.79 -13.89
C GLN A 31 -11.01 -10.31 -14.09
N PRO A 32 -11.87 -10.97 -14.88
CA PRO A 32 -11.77 -12.43 -15.09
C PRO A 32 -10.53 -12.83 -15.91
N VAL A 33 -10.07 -11.96 -16.81
CA VAL A 33 -8.91 -12.21 -17.67
C VAL A 33 -7.70 -11.53 -17.05
N VAL A 34 -6.62 -12.28 -16.81
CA VAL A 34 -5.36 -11.73 -16.30
C VAL A 34 -4.37 -11.58 -17.48
N PRO A 35 -3.95 -10.35 -17.84
CA PRO A 35 -2.97 -10.12 -18.91
C PRO A 35 -1.56 -10.56 -18.47
N PRO A 36 -0.60 -10.75 -19.39
CA PRO A 36 0.80 -11.01 -19.03
C PRO A 36 1.43 -9.92 -18.15
N ALA A 37 2.28 -10.29 -17.19
CA ALA A 37 2.98 -9.34 -16.32
C ALA A 37 3.77 -8.28 -17.09
N ALA A 38 4.42 -8.70 -18.19
CA ALA A 38 5.15 -7.80 -19.08
C ALA A 38 4.26 -6.74 -19.74
N ALA A 39 2.98 -7.04 -19.98
CA ALA A 39 2.04 -6.09 -20.59
C ALA A 39 1.55 -5.02 -19.59
N LEU A 40 1.38 -5.38 -18.31
CA LEU A 40 1.02 -4.41 -17.27
C LEU A 40 2.22 -3.65 -16.70
N GLY A 41 3.44 -4.12 -16.93
CA GLY A 41 4.65 -3.54 -16.33
C GLY A 41 4.74 -3.73 -14.81
N VAL A 42 3.96 -4.65 -14.24
CA VAL A 42 3.99 -5.00 -12.81
C VAL A 42 4.21 -6.50 -12.63
N ASN A 43 4.97 -6.88 -11.60
CA ASN A 43 5.30 -8.27 -11.31
C ASN A 43 4.48 -8.85 -10.16
N GLU A 44 3.75 -8.00 -9.42
CA GLU A 44 2.98 -8.38 -8.26
C GLU A 44 1.48 -8.09 -8.46
N LEU A 45 0.67 -9.10 -8.14
CA LEU A 45 -0.78 -9.04 -8.27
C LEU A 45 -1.42 -9.41 -6.94
N VAL A 46 -2.48 -8.70 -6.56
CA VAL A 46 -3.30 -9.00 -5.38
C VAL A 46 -4.61 -9.62 -5.85
N LEU A 47 -4.93 -10.80 -5.33
CA LEU A 47 -6.19 -11.49 -5.57
C LEU A 47 -6.98 -11.59 -4.27
N ALA A 48 -8.27 -11.30 -4.33
CA ALA A 48 -9.16 -11.49 -3.19
C ALA A 48 -9.43 -12.98 -2.97
N TRP A 49 -9.44 -13.41 -1.71
CA TRP A 49 -9.84 -14.76 -1.33
C TRP A 49 -11.36 -14.95 -1.52
N ASN A 50 -11.76 -15.61 -2.61
CA ASN A 50 -13.15 -15.87 -2.97
C ASN A 50 -13.28 -17.16 -3.81
N ALA A 51 -14.49 -17.51 -4.23
CA ALA A 51 -14.78 -18.74 -4.98
C ALA A 51 -14.01 -18.87 -6.32
N GLY A 52 -13.57 -17.76 -6.93
CA GLY A 52 -12.80 -17.75 -8.18
C GLY A 52 -11.28 -17.74 -7.99
N PHE A 53 -10.80 -17.78 -6.74
CA PHE A 53 -9.40 -17.55 -6.41
C PHE A 53 -8.45 -18.55 -7.09
N ASP A 54 -8.75 -19.85 -7.04
CA ASP A 54 -7.83 -20.87 -7.56
C ASP A 54 -7.60 -20.76 -9.06
N GLN A 55 -8.66 -20.50 -9.84
CA GLN A 55 -8.55 -20.33 -11.29
C GLN A 55 -7.76 -19.07 -11.65
N LEU A 56 -8.04 -17.95 -10.97
CA LEU A 56 -7.30 -16.70 -11.16
C LEU A 56 -5.84 -16.83 -10.75
N LEU A 57 -5.55 -17.55 -9.65
CA LEU A 57 -4.19 -17.79 -9.19
C LEU A 57 -3.37 -18.56 -10.21
N GLN A 58 -3.91 -19.65 -10.75
CA GLN A 58 -3.21 -20.45 -11.77
C GLN A 58 -2.95 -19.62 -13.04
N THR A 59 -3.92 -18.81 -13.44
CA THR A 59 -3.78 -17.92 -14.60
C THR A 59 -2.71 -16.87 -14.34
N ALA A 60 -2.76 -16.16 -13.20
CA ALA A 60 -1.77 -15.15 -12.83
C ALA A 60 -0.34 -15.73 -12.77
N ARG A 61 -0.18 -16.94 -12.23
CA ARG A 61 1.14 -17.58 -12.19
C ARG A 61 1.68 -17.90 -13.58
N ARG A 62 0.84 -18.42 -14.48
CA ARG A 62 1.22 -18.65 -15.88
C ARG A 62 1.61 -17.35 -16.60
N GLN A 63 0.99 -16.24 -16.21
CA GLN A 63 1.29 -14.90 -16.73
C GLN A 63 2.52 -14.24 -16.08
N GLY A 64 3.21 -14.93 -15.16
CA GLY A 64 4.46 -14.48 -14.54
C GLY A 64 4.32 -13.68 -13.25
N TYR A 65 3.13 -13.60 -12.64
CA TYR A 65 2.93 -12.81 -11.42
C TYR A 65 3.37 -13.53 -10.15
N LYS A 66 3.92 -12.75 -9.22
CA LYS A 66 4.01 -13.06 -7.79
C LYS A 66 2.70 -12.63 -7.13
N VAL A 67 1.93 -13.59 -6.62
CA VAL A 67 0.57 -13.31 -6.12
C VAL A 67 0.56 -13.09 -4.62
N TYR A 68 -0.07 -12.00 -4.20
CA TYR A 68 -0.48 -11.74 -2.82
C TYR A 68 -1.98 -12.04 -2.68
N VAL A 69 -2.37 -12.57 -1.54
CA VAL A 69 -3.78 -12.89 -1.26
C VAL A 69 -4.35 -11.88 -0.28
N GLU A 70 -5.37 -11.12 -0.69
CA GLU A 70 -6.15 -10.27 0.20
C GLU A 70 -7.25 -11.10 0.87
N THR A 71 -7.29 -11.09 2.20
CA THR A 71 -8.25 -11.88 2.97
C THR A 71 -8.62 -11.20 4.28
N ALA A 72 -9.80 -11.54 4.81
CA ALA A 72 -10.21 -11.19 6.15
C ALA A 72 -9.52 -12.10 7.19
N VAL A 73 -9.46 -11.64 8.43
CA VAL A 73 -8.69 -12.28 9.51
C VAL A 73 -9.11 -13.73 9.77
N GLU A 74 -10.41 -13.98 9.75
CA GLU A 74 -11.04 -15.28 9.97
C GLU A 74 -10.63 -16.33 8.93
N ASN A 75 -10.25 -15.90 7.72
CA ASN A 75 -9.90 -16.78 6.61
C ASN A 75 -8.39 -17.08 6.52
N VAL A 76 -7.57 -16.47 7.37
CA VAL A 76 -6.09 -16.58 7.31
C VAL A 76 -5.61 -18.03 7.39
N ALA A 77 -6.18 -18.83 8.28
CA ALA A 77 -5.80 -20.24 8.42
C ALA A 77 -6.08 -21.04 7.13
N ALA A 78 -7.21 -20.76 6.48
CA ALA A 78 -7.57 -21.40 5.21
C ALA A 78 -6.60 -20.99 4.09
N VAL A 79 -6.26 -19.69 3.99
CA VAL A 79 -5.28 -19.18 3.01
C VAL A 79 -3.89 -19.79 3.24
N ILE A 80 -3.47 -19.94 4.49
CA ILE A 80 -2.18 -20.56 4.82
C ILE A 80 -2.16 -22.03 4.40
N ASN A 81 -3.25 -22.77 4.62
CA ASN A 81 -3.33 -24.16 4.18
C ASN A 81 -3.35 -24.27 2.65
N ALA A 82 -4.06 -23.37 1.96
CA ALA A 82 -4.07 -23.31 0.51
C ALA A 82 -2.69 -22.92 -0.07
N SER A 83 -1.95 -22.02 0.59
CA SER A 83 -0.64 -21.56 0.14
C SER A 83 0.47 -22.61 0.27
N ARG A 84 0.31 -23.60 1.15
CA ARG A 84 1.20 -24.78 1.16
C ARG A 84 1.11 -25.58 -0.13
N LYS A 85 -0.08 -25.63 -0.75
CA LYS A 85 -0.31 -26.28 -2.04
C LYS A 85 0.03 -25.35 -3.20
N ASN A 86 -0.20 -24.05 -3.02
CA ASN A 86 -0.07 -23.05 -4.05
C ASN A 86 0.94 -21.97 -3.64
N LEU A 87 2.07 -21.87 -4.34
CA LEU A 87 3.08 -20.83 -4.06
C LEU A 87 2.49 -19.43 -4.22
N ILE A 88 2.38 -18.69 -3.11
CA ILE A 88 2.03 -17.27 -3.04
C ILE A 88 3.19 -16.47 -2.45
N ALA A 89 3.25 -15.18 -2.76
CA ALA A 89 4.27 -14.26 -2.27
C ALA A 89 3.95 -13.69 -0.87
N GLY A 90 2.67 -13.66 -0.48
CA GLY A 90 2.26 -13.18 0.84
C GLY A 90 0.75 -13.05 1.02
N ILE A 91 0.36 -12.67 2.23
CA ILE A 91 -1.03 -12.46 2.64
C ILE A 91 -1.20 -11.00 3.07
N ILE A 92 -2.24 -10.36 2.56
CA ILE A 92 -2.68 -9.02 2.93
C ILE A 92 -3.95 -9.19 3.77
N LEU A 93 -3.88 -8.75 5.02
CA LEU A 93 -4.99 -8.79 5.96
C LEU A 93 -5.79 -7.50 5.84
N ASN A 94 -7.07 -7.64 5.52
CA ASN A 94 -8.04 -6.56 5.59
C ASN A 94 -8.74 -6.64 6.94
N PHE A 95 -8.56 -5.62 7.78
CA PHE A 95 -9.18 -5.51 9.11
C PHE A 95 -10.33 -4.54 9.08
N ASP A 96 -11.34 -4.77 9.91
CA ASP A 96 -12.28 -3.72 10.24
C ASP A 96 -11.67 -2.68 11.18
N ASP A 97 -12.13 -1.41 11.09
CA ASP A 97 -11.51 -0.31 11.83
C ASP A 97 -11.58 -0.53 13.36
N SER A 98 -12.58 -1.27 13.83
CA SER A 98 -12.74 -1.73 15.21
C SER A 98 -11.67 -2.74 15.67
N GLU A 99 -10.97 -3.39 14.74
CA GLU A 99 -10.04 -4.50 15.03
C GLU A 99 -8.56 -4.07 14.92
N ARG A 100 -8.30 -2.83 14.52
CA ARG A 100 -6.95 -2.33 14.22
C ARG A 100 -6.00 -2.42 15.43
N SER A 101 -6.49 -2.23 16.66
CA SER A 101 -5.67 -2.39 17.87
C SER A 101 -5.28 -3.84 18.16
N HIS A 102 -6.15 -4.80 17.79
CA HIS A 102 -5.90 -6.23 17.93
C HIS A 102 -5.03 -6.79 16.80
N SER A 103 -4.95 -6.08 15.66
CA SER A 103 -4.19 -6.50 14.48
C SER A 103 -2.69 -6.69 14.74
N GLN A 104 -2.07 -5.89 15.62
CA GLN A 104 -0.62 -5.93 15.83
C GLN A 104 -0.16 -7.20 16.54
N GLY A 105 -0.84 -7.60 17.61
CA GLY A 105 -0.54 -8.83 18.36
C GLY A 105 -0.76 -10.07 17.50
N LEU A 106 -1.84 -10.10 16.72
CA LEU A 106 -2.11 -11.16 15.76
C LEU A 106 -1.00 -11.28 14.71
N LEU A 107 -0.55 -10.16 14.14
CA LEU A 107 0.48 -10.18 13.10
C LEU A 107 1.83 -10.63 13.62
N GLN A 108 2.20 -10.23 14.84
CA GLN A 108 3.41 -10.72 15.47
C GLN A 108 3.33 -12.24 15.67
N ALA A 109 2.19 -12.76 16.13
CA ALA A 109 1.98 -14.21 16.27
C ALA A 109 2.06 -14.94 14.92
N LEU A 110 1.46 -14.40 13.86
CA LEU A 110 1.51 -14.98 12.51
C LEU A 110 2.93 -15.02 11.95
N ARG A 111 3.70 -13.93 12.09
CA ARG A 111 5.09 -13.87 11.62
C ARG A 111 6.00 -14.82 12.39
N SER A 112 5.82 -14.92 13.71
CA SER A 112 6.56 -15.88 14.53
C SER A 112 6.25 -17.32 14.14
N LYS A 113 4.99 -17.62 13.80
CA LYS A 113 4.55 -18.97 13.41
C LYS A 113 4.96 -19.33 11.98
N TYR A 114 5.07 -18.35 11.08
CA TYR A 114 5.35 -18.54 9.65
C TYR A 114 6.44 -17.57 9.15
N PRO A 115 7.72 -17.76 9.53
CA PRO A 115 8.79 -16.78 9.27
C PRO A 115 9.13 -16.58 7.79
N GLY A 116 8.77 -17.52 6.92
CA GLY A 116 8.99 -17.41 5.46
C GLY A 116 7.86 -16.75 4.68
N MET A 117 6.77 -16.34 5.34
CA MET A 117 5.59 -15.78 4.68
C MET A 117 5.44 -14.29 4.99
N ALA A 118 5.26 -13.49 3.95
CA ALA A 118 4.99 -12.07 4.12
C ALA A 118 3.54 -11.85 4.57
N PHE A 119 3.36 -11.09 5.65
CA PHE A 119 2.05 -10.64 6.12
C PHE A 119 2.03 -9.10 6.14
N LEU A 120 1.04 -8.51 5.47
CA LEU A 120 0.82 -7.07 5.35
C LEU A 120 -0.57 -6.69 5.90
N ILE A 121 -0.73 -5.47 6.39
CA ILE A 121 -2.03 -4.90 6.79
C ILE A 121 -2.49 -3.93 5.73
N LEU A 122 -3.73 -4.05 5.27
CA LEU A 122 -4.35 -3.01 4.45
C LEU A 122 -4.83 -1.85 5.33
N GLY A 123 -4.24 -0.68 5.15
CA GLY A 123 -4.64 0.56 5.81
C GLY A 123 -5.83 1.22 5.13
N LYS A 124 -6.91 1.46 5.90
CA LYS A 124 -8.15 2.11 5.41
C LYS A 124 -8.07 3.63 5.26
N ASN A 125 -7.05 4.28 5.81
CA ASN A 125 -7.01 5.74 5.96
C ASN A 125 -6.24 6.46 4.84
N GLY A 126 -5.88 5.76 3.77
CA GLY A 126 -5.20 6.34 2.62
C GLY A 126 -6.09 7.40 1.94
N LYS A 127 -5.51 8.56 1.64
CA LYS A 127 -6.16 9.62 0.85
C LYS A 127 -6.13 9.26 -0.62
N GLN A 128 -7.29 9.30 -1.25
CA GLN A 128 -7.42 8.94 -2.65
C GLN A 128 -6.79 10.00 -3.58
N PRO A 129 -6.33 9.61 -4.79
CA PRO A 129 -5.74 10.53 -5.76
C PRO A 129 -6.56 11.78 -6.08
N GLN A 130 -7.89 11.69 -5.96
CA GLN A 130 -8.83 12.77 -6.27
C GLN A 130 -8.87 13.88 -5.21
N MET A 131 -8.10 13.77 -4.11
CA MET A 131 -7.97 14.84 -3.14
C MET A 131 -7.36 16.07 -3.80
N LYS A 132 -8.02 17.23 -3.66
CA LYS A 132 -7.62 18.51 -4.27
C LYS A 132 -7.00 19.52 -3.28
N GLY A 133 -6.95 19.19 -1.99
CA GLY A 133 -6.45 20.11 -0.95
C GLY A 133 -6.31 19.49 0.45
N GLN A 134 -5.56 20.14 1.34
CA GLN A 134 -5.36 19.72 2.75
C GLN A 134 -6.09 20.60 3.78
N MET A 135 -6.72 21.71 3.39
CA MET A 135 -7.50 22.55 4.31
C MET A 135 -9.00 22.37 4.15
N VAL A 136 -9.68 22.20 5.28
CA VAL A 136 -11.13 22.26 5.44
C VAL A 136 -11.45 23.55 6.17
N PHE A 137 -12.10 24.50 5.51
CA PHE A 137 -12.73 25.63 6.19
C PHE A 137 -14.06 25.98 5.54
N GLU A 138 -14.98 26.45 6.37
CA GLU A 138 -16.31 26.89 5.99
C GLU A 138 -16.28 28.38 5.64
N ARG A 139 -16.75 28.74 4.44
CA ARG A 139 -17.03 30.14 4.07
C ARG A 139 -18.36 30.21 3.33
N ASN A 140 -19.34 30.90 3.92
CA ASN A 140 -20.69 31.08 3.35
C ASN A 140 -21.40 29.76 2.99
N GLY A 141 -21.25 28.70 3.80
CA GLY A 141 -21.91 27.41 3.58
C GLY A 141 -21.37 26.57 2.40
N ILE A 142 -20.25 26.98 1.78
CA ILE A 142 -19.60 26.24 0.69
C ILE A 142 -18.24 25.72 1.16
N LEU A 143 -18.02 24.41 0.98
CA LEU A 143 -16.79 23.71 1.33
C LEU A 143 -15.74 23.90 0.22
N MET A 144 -14.57 24.45 0.54
CA MET A 144 -13.45 24.64 -0.40
C MET A 144 -12.16 24.00 0.14
N VAL A 145 -11.31 23.44 -0.75
CA VAL A 145 -10.09 22.70 -0.38
C VAL A 145 -8.89 23.16 -1.23
N SER A 146 -7.76 23.55 -0.61
CA SER A 146 -6.51 23.96 -1.31
C SER A 146 -5.26 23.19 -0.85
N SER A 147 -4.27 23.02 -1.74
CA SER A 147 -3.00 22.30 -1.51
C SER A 147 -1.81 23.06 -2.11
N PRO A 148 -0.61 22.99 -1.50
CA PRO A 148 0.61 23.56 -2.05
C PRO A 148 1.19 22.76 -3.24
N THR A 149 0.79 21.50 -3.40
CA THR A 149 1.20 20.64 -4.53
C THR A 149 0.02 20.31 -5.44
N SER A 150 0.35 20.01 -6.69
CA SER A 150 -0.61 19.46 -7.66
C SER A 150 -1.10 18.06 -7.30
N GLN A 151 -0.52 17.41 -6.27
CA GLN A 151 -0.85 16.06 -5.83
C GLN A 151 -0.98 15.97 -4.28
N PRO A 152 -1.99 16.65 -3.69
CA PRO A 152 -2.13 16.75 -2.23
C PRO A 152 -2.22 15.40 -1.52
N TRP A 153 -2.78 14.41 -2.22
CA TRP A 153 -2.95 13.04 -1.73
C TRP A 153 -1.61 12.35 -1.46
N VAL A 154 -0.58 12.64 -2.27
CA VAL A 154 0.77 12.07 -2.09
C VAL A 154 1.37 12.59 -0.79
N ASP A 155 1.31 13.91 -0.56
CA ASP A 155 1.87 14.53 0.64
C ASP A 155 1.18 14.03 1.91
N SER A 156 -0.15 13.93 1.89
CA SER A 156 -0.93 13.41 3.01
C SER A 156 -0.63 11.94 3.29
N ASN A 157 -0.54 11.10 2.25
CA ASN A 157 -0.23 9.68 2.40
C ASN A 157 1.22 9.46 2.84
N PHE A 158 2.16 10.31 2.41
CA PHE A 158 3.54 10.24 2.87
C PHE A 158 3.63 10.54 4.37
N ALA A 159 3.00 11.61 4.84
CA ALA A 159 2.94 11.93 6.27
C ALA A 159 2.29 10.79 7.09
N LEU A 160 1.18 10.24 6.58
CA LEU A 160 0.49 9.11 7.21
C LEU A 160 1.38 7.85 7.28
N ALA A 161 2.09 7.54 6.19
CA ALA A 161 3.01 6.40 6.15
C ALA A 161 4.15 6.56 7.15
N GLN A 162 4.70 7.77 7.29
CA GLN A 162 5.76 8.06 8.25
C GLN A 162 5.26 7.91 9.70
N PHE A 163 4.05 8.40 10.00
CA PHE A 163 3.42 8.21 11.31
C PHE A 163 3.22 6.72 11.64
N GLU A 164 2.69 5.94 10.71
CA GLU A 164 2.48 4.49 10.92
C GLU A 164 3.81 3.73 11.11
N ARG A 165 4.87 4.11 10.38
CA ARG A 165 6.21 3.55 10.59
C ARG A 165 6.76 3.84 11.98
N MET A 166 6.57 5.05 12.50
CA MET A 166 6.98 5.40 13.87
C MET A 166 6.20 4.59 14.91
N ARG A 167 4.90 4.36 14.67
CA ARG A 167 4.04 3.56 15.55
C ARG A 167 4.38 2.07 15.51
N SER A 168 4.84 1.56 14.36
CA SER A 168 5.16 0.15 14.18
C SER A 168 6.28 -0.05 13.16
N ALA A 169 7.52 -0.05 13.63
CA ALA A 169 8.71 -0.18 12.78
C ALA A 169 8.76 -1.51 11.99
N SER A 170 8.05 -2.55 12.46
CA SER A 170 7.99 -3.85 11.80
C SER A 170 6.91 -3.94 10.71
N GLN A 171 6.10 -2.89 10.50
CA GLN A 171 5.03 -2.87 9.49
C GLN A 171 5.37 -1.92 8.36
N ILE A 172 5.23 -2.41 7.13
CA ILE A 172 5.25 -1.56 5.94
C ILE A 172 3.83 -1.03 5.77
N PRO A 173 3.60 0.30 5.85
CA PRO A 173 2.29 0.87 5.60
C PRO A 173 1.86 0.56 4.16
N LEU A 174 0.65 0.05 4.01
CA LEU A 174 0.04 -0.28 2.73
C LEU A 174 -1.34 0.35 2.69
N TYR A 175 -1.65 1.03 1.59
CA TYR A 175 -2.94 1.68 1.36
C TYR A 175 -3.48 1.22 0.01
N SER A 176 -4.80 1.07 -0.10
CA SER A 176 -5.47 0.79 -1.37
C SER A 176 -6.13 2.04 -1.92
N PHE A 177 -6.01 2.24 -3.22
CA PHE A 177 -6.77 3.23 -3.98
C PHE A 177 -7.68 2.47 -4.93
N GLN A 178 -8.95 2.88 -5.00
CA GLN A 178 -9.89 2.29 -5.95
C GLN A 178 -10.00 3.21 -7.15
N TRP A 179 -9.86 2.62 -8.34
CA TRP A 179 -10.14 3.30 -9.58
C TRP A 179 -11.56 2.96 -9.98
N ASP A 180 -12.45 3.91 -9.73
CA ASP A 180 -13.72 3.97 -10.43
C ASP A 180 -13.49 4.70 -11.76
N LEU A 181 -14.13 4.24 -12.83
CA LEU A 181 -14.11 4.91 -14.14
C LEU A 181 -15.53 5.35 -14.54
N SER A 182 -16.48 5.30 -13.60
CA SER A 182 -17.84 5.80 -13.80
C SER A 182 -17.85 7.32 -14.07
N ASP A 183 -16.91 8.06 -13.48
CA ASP A 183 -16.76 9.50 -13.68
C ASP A 183 -16.14 9.82 -15.06
N GLU A 184 -16.80 10.72 -15.81
CA GLU A 184 -16.34 11.21 -17.11
C GLU A 184 -14.99 11.93 -17.02
N LEU A 185 -14.72 12.63 -15.90
CA LEU A 185 -13.44 13.30 -15.66
C LEU A 185 -12.31 12.29 -15.44
N GLN A 186 -12.57 11.19 -14.74
CA GLN A 186 -11.58 10.13 -14.51
C GLN A 186 -11.26 9.35 -15.78
N ARG A 187 -12.25 9.18 -16.67
CA ARG A 187 -12.02 8.61 -18.01
C ARG A 187 -11.17 9.52 -18.90
N ALA A 188 -11.37 10.83 -18.83
CA ALA A 188 -10.69 11.79 -19.70
C ALA A 188 -9.23 12.06 -19.30
N HIS A 189 -8.93 12.08 -17.99
CA HIS A 189 -7.63 12.52 -17.49
C HIS A 189 -6.82 11.41 -16.82
N GLY A 190 -7.39 10.21 -16.69
CA GLY A 190 -6.84 9.20 -15.80
C GLY A 190 -7.00 9.61 -14.33
N PRO A 191 -6.37 8.90 -13.40
CA PRO A 191 -6.35 9.29 -12.00
C PRO A 191 -5.57 10.58 -11.75
#